data_AF-A0A0E2ZHQ8-F1
#
_entry.id   AF-A0A0E2ZHQ8-F1
#
_cell.length_a   1.000
_cell.length_b   1.000
_cell.length_c   1.000
_cell.angle_alpha   90.00
_cell.angle_beta   90.00
_cell.angle_gamma   90.00
#
_symmetry.space_group_name_H-M   'P 1'
#
loop_
_entity.id
_entity.type
_entity.pdbx_description
1 polymer ?
#
loop_
_entity_poly.entity_id
_entity_poly.type
_entity_poly.pdbx_seq_one_letter_code
_entity_poly.pdbx_strand_id
1 'polypeptide(L)' 'MEEEQQIIGRGTWIDKLADELLQREKILGRKTDLIRVESGLGASGIPHIGSLGDAVRAYGVKMALENFGSCIL' A
#
# COMPACT_ATOMS: atom_id res chain seq x y z
N MET A 1 -10.78 -22.68 -17.61
CA MET A 1 -9.53 -22.66 -16.84
C MET A 1 -9.84 -21.90 -15.57
N GLU A 2 -9.90 -22.59 -14.43
CA GLU A 2 -9.90 -21.91 -13.14
C GLU A 2 -8.48 -21.34 -12.96
N GLU A 3 -8.36 -20.03 -12.83
CA GLU A 3 -7.11 -19.42 -12.38
C GLU A 3 -6.92 -19.81 -10.91
N GLU A 4 -5.83 -20.52 -10.60
CA GLU A 4 -5.45 -20.78 -9.22
C GLU A 4 -5.30 -19.43 -8.50
N GLN A 5 -6.14 -19.19 -7.50
CA GLN A 5 -6.09 -17.98 -6.70
C GLN A 5 -4.85 -18.04 -5.80
N GLN A 6 -3.78 -17.38 -6.24
CA GLN A 6 -2.57 -17.22 -5.45
C GLN A 6 -2.84 -16.29 -4.26
N ILE A 7 -2.54 -16.78 -3.05
CA ILE A 7 -2.61 -15.96 -1.83
C ILE A 7 -1.29 -15.19 -1.69
N ILE A 8 -1.39 -13.86 -1.70
CA ILE A 8 -0.28 -12.93 -1.51
C ILE A 8 -0.30 -12.42 -0.06
N GLY A 9 0.80 -12.57 0.68
CA GLY A 9 0.91 -12.09 2.05
C GLY A 9 -0.15 -12.73 2.96
N ARG A 10 -1.04 -11.89 3.55
CA ARG A 10 -2.16 -12.35 4.40
C ARG A 10 -3.45 -12.60 3.60
N GLY A 11 -3.40 -12.53 2.28
CA GLY A 11 -4.57 -12.68 1.40
C GLY A 11 -5.48 -11.45 1.37
N THR A 12 -4.96 -10.28 1.75
CA THR A 12 -5.75 -9.04 1.67
C THR A 12 -5.55 -8.34 0.33
N TRP A 13 -6.51 -7.50 -0.05
CA TRP A 13 -6.37 -6.65 -1.24
C TRP A 13 -5.21 -5.65 -1.13
N ILE A 14 -4.84 -5.27 0.10
CA ILE A 14 -3.73 -4.35 0.38
C ILE A 14 -2.39 -5.04 0.11
N ASP A 15 -2.26 -6.32 0.47
CA ASP A 15 -1.06 -7.11 0.18
C ASP A 15 -0.85 -7.24 -1.33
N LYS A 16 -1.93 -7.50 -2.08
CA LYS A 16 -1.88 -7.54 -3.56
C LYS A 16 -1.45 -6.21 -4.15
N LEU A 17 -2.03 -5.10 -3.68
CA LEU A 17 -1.66 -3.75 -4.15
C LEU A 17 -0.17 -3.45 -3.90
N ALA A 18 0.33 -3.79 -2.70
CA ALA A 18 1.72 -3.58 -2.34
C ALA A 18 2.68 -4.45 -3.18
N ASP A 19 2.34 -5.72 -3.43
CA ASP A 19 3.15 -6.59 -4.31
C ASP A 19 3.18 -6.03 -5.75
N GLU A 20 2.02 -5.69 -6.32
CA GLU A 20 1.95 -5.12 -7.68
C GLU A 20 2.77 -3.82 -7.82
N LEU A 21 2.74 -2.97 -6.79
CA LEU A 21 3.56 -1.76 -6.73
C LEU A 21 5.06 -2.10 -6.76
N LEU A 22 5.51 -3.04 -5.93
CA LEU A 22 6.91 -3.46 -5.89
C LEU A 22 7.37 -4.12 -7.19
N GLN A 23 6.52 -4.96 -7.80
CA GLN A 23 6.85 -5.55 -9.11
C GLN A 23 6.98 -4.48 -10.19
N ARG A 24 6.08 -3.49 -10.20
CA ARG A 24 6.17 -2.35 -11.12
C ARG A 24 7.47 -1.57 -10.96
N GLU A 25 7.85 -1.23 -9.73
CA GLU A 25 9.09 -0.48 -9.47
C GLU A 25 10.34 -1.28 -9.87
N LYS A 26 10.34 -2.61 -9.67
CA LYS A 26 11.39 -3.51 -10.17
C LYS A 26 11.48 -3.51 -11.70
N ILE A 27 10.34 -3.57 -12.41
CA ILE A 27 10.30 -3.50 -13.88
C ILE A 27 10.85 -2.16 -14.39
N LEU A 28 10.60 -1.07 -13.66
CA LEU A 28 11.11 0.27 -13.98
C LEU A 28 12.57 0.49 -13.55
N GLY A 29 13.22 -0.49 -12.91
CA GLY A 29 14.59 -0.40 -12.42
C GLY A 29 14.79 0.63 -11.30
N ARG A 30 13.74 0.95 -10.56
CA ARG A 30 13.78 1.91 -9.44
C ARG A 30 14.09 1.19 -8.13
N LYS A 31 14.77 1.89 -7.25
CA LYS A 31 15.07 1.37 -5.90
C LYS A 31 13.81 1.41 -5.06
N THR A 32 13.48 0.28 -4.44
CA THR A 32 12.41 0.14 -3.46
C THR A 32 12.92 0.27 -2.02
N ASP A 33 14.15 0.75 -1.85
CA ASP A 33 14.81 0.93 -0.55
C ASP A 33 14.10 1.97 0.32
N LEU A 34 13.34 2.89 -0.28
CA LEU A 34 12.57 3.89 0.44
C LEU A 34 11.26 4.18 -0.32
N ILE A 35 10.14 3.84 0.28
CA ILE A 35 8.81 4.17 -0.24
C ILE A 35 8.10 5.04 0.79
N ARG A 36 7.57 6.19 0.37
CA ARG A 36 6.75 7.07 1.22
C ARG A 36 5.28 6.85 0.91
N VAL A 37 4.50 6.65 1.95
CA VAL A 37 3.04 6.54 1.84
C VAL A 37 2.42 7.77 2.48
N GLU A 38 1.53 8.42 1.75
CA GLU A 38 0.91 9.68 2.17
C GLU A 38 -0.60 9.51 2.28
N SER A 39 -1.21 10.26 3.20
CA SER A 39 -2.65 10.50 3.26
C SER A 39 -2.89 11.99 3.33
N GLY A 40 -3.92 12.45 2.60
CA GLY A 40 -4.25 13.86 2.49
C GLY A 40 -5.55 14.19 3.21
N LEU A 41 -5.58 15.36 3.86
CA LEU A 41 -6.80 15.95 4.40
C LEU A 41 -6.92 17.40 3.92
N GLY A 42 -8.10 17.77 3.42
CA GLY A 42 -8.40 19.16 3.10
C GLY A 42 -8.46 20.02 4.37
N ALA A 43 -7.68 21.10 4.42
CA ALA A 43 -7.58 21.98 5.60
C ALA A 43 -8.83 22.86 5.86
N SER A 44 -9.87 22.73 5.04
CA SER A 44 -11.06 23.59 5.06
C SER A 44 -12.23 23.03 5.89
N GLY A 45 -12.08 21.86 6.53
CA GLY A 45 -13.18 21.18 7.22
C GLY A 45 -12.75 20.35 8.42
N ILE A 46 -13.73 19.97 9.24
CA ILE A 46 -13.53 19.07 10.39
C ILE A 46 -13.32 17.65 9.85
N PRO A 47 -12.29 16.91 10.32
CA PRO A 47 -12.08 15.52 9.95
C PRO A 47 -13.35 14.70 10.14
N HIS A 48 -13.71 13.89 9.15
CA HIS A 48 -14.88 13.01 9.20
C HIS A 48 -14.47 11.57 8.87
N ILE A 49 -15.42 10.63 8.97
CA ILE A 49 -15.14 9.20 8.81
C ILE A 49 -14.48 8.86 7.47
N GLY A 50 -14.80 9.62 6.42
CA GLY A 50 -14.19 9.46 5.10
C GLY A 50 -12.72 9.83 5.08
N SER A 51 -12.34 10.93 5.73
CA SER A 51 -10.94 11.34 5.80
C SER A 51 -10.11 10.45 6.73
N LEU A 52 -10.73 9.93 7.79
CA LEU A 52 -10.11 8.87 8.59
C LEU A 52 -9.89 7.60 7.75
N GLY A 53 -10.87 7.23 6.94
CA GLY A 53 -10.77 6.07 6.05
C GLY A 53 -9.60 6.18 5.06
N ASP A 54 -9.27 7.39 4.60
CA ASP A 54 -8.09 7.61 3.77
C ASP A 54 -6.79 7.35 4.53
N ALA A 55 -6.65 7.93 5.72
CA ALA A 55 -5.48 7.70 6.58
C ALA A 55 -5.30 6.22 6.91
N VAL A 56 -6.39 5.50 7.22
CA VAL A 56 -6.33 4.06 7.54
C VAL A 56 -5.93 3.23 6.31
N ARG A 57 -6.41 3.55 5.11
CA ARG A 57 -5.99 2.85 3.88
C ARG A 57 -4.50 3.06 3.60
N ALA A 58 -4.04 4.31 3.66
CA ALA A 58 -2.63 4.65 3.50
C ALA A 58 -1.76 3.91 4.52
N TYR A 59 -2.18 3.90 5.79
CA TYR A 59 -1.48 3.16 6.83
C TYR A 59 -1.47 1.64 6.59
N GLY A 60 -2.56 1.07 6.07
CA GLY A 60 -2.62 -0.33 5.66
C GLY A 60 -1.57 -0.67 4.58
N VAL A 61 -1.45 0.16 3.55
CA VAL A 61 -0.43 -0.01 2.49
C VAL A 61 0.97 0.08 3.08
N LYS A 62 1.21 1.03 3.99
CA LYS A 62 2.48 1.13 4.73
C LYS A 62 2.82 -0.19 5.44
N MET A 63 1.88 -0.78 6.18
CA MET A 63 2.14 -2.04 6.87
C MET A 63 2.37 -3.21 5.90
N ALA A 64 1.66 -3.25 4.77
CA ALA A 64 1.85 -4.30 3.78
C ALA A 64 3.25 -4.23 3.14
N LEU A 65 3.70 -3.03 2.77
CA LEU A 65 5.04 -2.80 2.23
C LEU A 65 6.16 -3.16 3.23
N GLU A 66 5.97 -2.89 4.53
CA GLU A 66 6.90 -3.33 5.58
C GLU A 66 6.98 -4.85 5.68
N ASN A 67 5.84 -5.55 5.57
CA ASN A 67 5.82 -7.01 5.58
C ASN A 67 6.60 -7.61 4.40
N PHE A 68 6.65 -6.92 3.25
CA PHE A 68 7.46 -7.31 2.10
C PHE A 68 8.94 -6.91 2.22
N GLY A 69 9.36 -6.29 3.32
CA GLY A 69 10.75 -5.91 3.59
C GLY A 69 11.19 -4.60 2.96
N SER A 70 10.25 -3.76 2.51
CA SER A 70 10.57 -2.39 2.05
C SER A 70 10.74 -1.46 3.25
N CYS A 71 11.77 -0.63 3.25
CA CYS A 71 11.95 0.41 4.28
C CYS A 71 11.05 1.61 3.94
N ILE A 72 10.31 2.10 4.95
CA ILE A 72 9.28 3.13 4.79
C ILE A 72 9.55 4.27 5.78
N LEU A 73 9.29 5.49 5.31
CA LEU A 73 9.26 6.71 6.11
C LEU A 73 7.82 7.21 6.28
#